data_AF-A0A517QKB0-F1
#
_entry.id   AF-A0A517QKB0-F1
#
_cell.length_a   1.000
_cell.length_b   1.000
_cell.length_c   1.000
_cell.angle_alpha   90.00
_cell.angle_beta   90.00
_cell.angle_gamma   90.00
#
_symmetry.space_group_name_H-M   'P 1'
#
loop_
_entity.id
_entity.type
_entity.pdbx_description
1 polymer ?
#
loop_
_entity_poly.entity_id
_entity_poly.type
_entity_poly.pdbx_seq_one_letter_code
_entity_poly.pdbx_strand_id
1 'polypeptide(L)'
;MALLQKTQLGLALILLVGCGSAEQGGATNSVPQPVTKVEIASIDWKSPVTQQDLEDFKAIVDQLPLQQVPEFARADLGDQNGSTMNVKQYISHLRQSYRSAIDPQRQGDAWLEDSEVAKSFQRVNVDPHNFAALATKISLAWSASTVKGEVPILATQRRLREQLEALIFDVEHPSPEESVHQREQRLSVIRETIALSEFLTLIKEVPEESLAVVQANSDVLQHYLPQASLQNRFEKRHESSPSVIHVGHSSE
;
A
#
# COMPACT_ATOMS: atom_id res chain seq x y z
N MET A 1 -20.51 -22.57 -20.49
CA MET A 1 -19.93 -22.83 -19.16
C MET A 1 -18.53 -22.24 -19.14
N ALA A 2 -18.43 -20.97 -18.76
CA ALA A 2 -17.20 -20.18 -18.89
C ALA A 2 -16.52 -20.00 -17.52
N LEU A 3 -15.23 -20.29 -17.51
CA LEU A 3 -14.15 -19.98 -16.56
C LEU A 3 -14.49 -19.06 -15.37
N LEU A 4 -14.53 -19.66 -14.18
CA LEU A 4 -14.36 -18.97 -12.89
C LEU A 4 -12.88 -18.55 -12.74
N GLN A 5 -12.58 -17.31 -13.10
CA GLN A 5 -11.30 -16.67 -12.82
C GLN A 5 -11.21 -16.36 -11.31
N LYS A 6 -10.25 -17.02 -10.64
CA LYS A 6 -9.81 -16.75 -9.27
C LYS A 6 -9.36 -15.30 -9.13
N THR A 7 -10.19 -14.42 -8.58
CA THR A 7 -9.77 -13.10 -8.11
C THR A 7 -9.22 -13.23 -6.70
N GLN A 8 -7.92 -13.48 -6.59
CA GLN A 8 -7.20 -13.35 -5.32
C GLN A 8 -7.10 -11.86 -4.96
N LEU A 9 -7.74 -11.49 -3.86
CA LEU A 9 -7.52 -10.22 -3.19
C LEU A 9 -6.24 -10.33 -2.34
N GLY A 10 -5.12 -10.26 -3.05
CA GLY A 10 -3.83 -9.88 -2.51
C GLY A 10 -3.60 -8.40 -2.78
N LEU A 11 -3.00 -7.72 -1.81
CA LEU A 11 -2.19 -6.54 -2.05
C LEU A 11 -0.98 -7.02 -2.87
N ALA A 12 -1.23 -7.21 -4.17
CA ALA A 12 -0.30 -7.81 -5.10
C ALA A 12 0.37 -6.68 -5.86
N LEU A 13 1.55 -6.27 -5.37
CA LEU A 13 2.61 -5.79 -6.24
C LEU A 13 2.96 -6.98 -7.15
N ILE A 14 2.56 -6.91 -8.43
CA ILE A 14 2.91 -7.91 -9.42
C ILE A 14 3.94 -7.31 -10.36
N LEU A 15 5.16 -7.76 -10.10
CA LEU A 15 6.30 -7.92 -11.00
C LEU A 15 5.87 -8.32 -12.43
N LEU A 16 6.31 -7.54 -13.41
CA LEU A 16 6.53 -8.05 -14.76
C LEU A 16 8.02 -8.33 -14.93
N VAL A 17 8.36 -9.62 -14.88
CA VAL A 17 9.60 -10.15 -15.45
C VAL A 17 9.38 -10.28 -16.96
N GLY A 18 10.22 -9.58 -17.73
CA GLY A 18 10.34 -9.72 -19.19
C GLY A 18 11.80 -9.53 -19.58
N CYS A 19 12.40 -10.59 -20.11
CA CYS A 19 13.82 -10.82 -20.32
C CYS A 19 14.57 -9.83 -21.22
N GLY A 20 15.80 -9.52 -20.80
CA GLY A 20 17.05 -9.55 -21.57
C GLY A 20 17.05 -9.19 -23.05
N SER A 21 17.71 -8.08 -23.35
CA SER A 21 18.67 -8.02 -24.47
C SER A 21 20.01 -7.57 -23.91
N ALA A 22 20.99 -8.48 -23.95
CA ALA A 22 22.39 -8.15 -23.79
C ALA A 22 22.89 -7.57 -25.11
N GLU A 23 23.38 -6.32 -25.11
CA GLU A 23 24.39 -5.89 -26.06
C GLU A 23 25.53 -5.18 -25.34
N GLN A 24 26.72 -5.71 -25.59
CA GLN A 24 28.02 -5.21 -25.17
C GLN A 24 28.36 -3.91 -25.91
N GLY A 25 29.09 -3.04 -25.23
CA GLY A 25 30.11 -2.22 -25.88
C GLY A 25 30.03 -0.73 -25.57
N GLY A 26 31.03 -0.25 -24.82
CA GLY A 26 31.30 1.18 -24.72
C GLY A 26 31.82 1.59 -23.36
N ALA A 27 33.06 1.21 -23.03
CA ALA A 27 33.79 1.81 -21.93
C ALA A 27 34.06 3.28 -22.25
N THR A 28 33.20 4.17 -21.79
CA THR A 28 33.55 5.59 -21.62
C THR A 28 33.93 5.78 -20.17
N ASN A 29 35.21 6.11 -19.94
CA ASN A 29 35.73 6.61 -18.66
C ASN A 29 34.96 7.89 -18.27
N SER A 30 33.80 7.74 -17.65
CA SER A 30 33.10 8.82 -16.99
C SER A 30 33.75 9.02 -15.62
N VAL A 31 34.43 10.16 -15.51
CA VAL A 31 34.96 10.75 -14.27
C VAL A 31 33.89 10.63 -13.17
N PRO A 32 34.24 10.23 -11.93
CA PRO A 32 33.28 10.18 -10.84
C PRO A 32 32.72 11.58 -10.62
N GLN A 33 31.44 11.79 -10.96
CA GLN A 33 30.75 13.01 -10.57
C GLN A 33 30.72 13.04 -9.02
N PRO A 34 30.94 14.21 -8.41
CA PRO A 34 30.85 14.34 -6.97
C PRO A 34 29.45 13.94 -6.54
N VAL A 35 29.38 12.90 -5.70
CA VAL A 35 28.14 12.41 -5.12
C VAL A 35 27.50 13.56 -4.34
N THR A 36 26.36 14.05 -4.82
CA THR A 36 25.56 15.03 -4.09
C THR A 36 25.05 14.34 -2.83
N LYS A 37 25.58 14.72 -1.67
CA LYS A 37 25.02 14.31 -0.39
C LYS A 37 23.62 14.93 -0.28
N VAL A 38 22.60 14.09 -0.24
CA VAL A 38 21.21 14.51 0.00
C VAL A 38 20.94 14.35 1.49
N GLU A 39 20.62 15.44 2.18
CA GLU A 39 20.22 15.42 3.59
C GLU A 39 18.70 15.49 3.69
N ILE A 40 18.07 14.40 4.15
CA ILE A 40 16.60 14.35 4.30
C ILE A 40 16.22 15.10 5.58
N ALA A 41 15.46 16.20 5.42
CA ALA A 41 15.18 17.15 6.50
C ALA A 41 14.15 16.64 7.55
N SER A 42 13.20 15.78 7.16
CA SER A 42 12.17 15.25 8.07
C SER A 42 11.91 13.77 7.85
N ILE A 43 11.97 13.01 8.95
CA ILE A 43 11.73 11.55 9.01
C ILE A 43 10.28 11.25 9.46
N ASP A 44 9.55 12.25 9.96
CA ASP A 44 8.16 12.05 10.39
C ASP A 44 7.22 12.11 9.17
N TRP A 45 6.62 10.98 8.82
CA TRP A 45 5.67 10.89 7.72
C TRP A 45 4.37 11.68 7.96
N LYS A 46 4.08 12.08 9.21
CA LYS A 46 2.92 12.92 9.55
C LYS A 46 3.19 14.41 9.35
N SER A 47 4.46 14.80 9.21
CA SER A 47 4.80 16.18 8.87
C SER A 47 4.34 16.52 7.45
N PRO A 48 4.03 17.79 7.12
CA PRO A 48 3.66 18.18 5.76
C PRO A 48 4.78 17.88 4.75
N VAL A 49 4.41 17.39 3.57
CA VAL A 49 5.34 17.27 2.42
C VAL A 49 5.69 18.66 1.93
N THR A 50 6.99 18.94 1.84
CA THR A 50 7.53 20.19 1.32
C THR A 50 8.01 20.04 -0.12
N GLN A 51 8.27 21.17 -0.79
CA GLN A 51 8.89 21.14 -2.12
C GLN A 51 10.31 20.54 -2.07
N GLN A 52 11.06 20.81 -0.99
CA GLN A 52 12.39 20.24 -0.77
C GLN A 52 12.32 18.71 -0.64
N ASP A 53 11.32 18.17 0.08
CA ASP A 53 11.12 16.72 0.20
C ASP A 53 10.96 16.06 -1.18
N LEU A 54 10.25 16.70 -2.10
CA LEU A 54 10.07 16.19 -3.47
C LEU A 54 11.35 16.28 -4.30
N GLU A 55 12.14 17.34 -4.14
CA GLU A 55 13.42 17.51 -4.83
C GLU A 55 14.44 16.47 -4.35
N ASP A 56 14.54 16.28 -3.04
CA ASP A 56 15.39 15.26 -2.41
C ASP A 56 14.97 13.87 -2.87
N PHE A 57 13.66 13.59 -2.86
CA PHE A 57 13.12 12.31 -3.32
C PHE A 57 13.48 12.02 -4.78
N LYS A 58 13.29 12.97 -5.70
CA LYS A 58 13.64 12.81 -7.12
C LYS A 58 15.13 12.59 -7.31
N ALA A 59 15.96 13.41 -6.68
CA ALA A 59 17.42 13.31 -6.78
C ALA A 59 17.96 11.96 -6.31
N ILE A 60 17.30 11.34 -5.32
CA ILE A 60 17.62 9.99 -4.86
C ILE A 60 17.12 8.95 -5.86
N VAL A 61 15.85 8.98 -6.24
CA VAL A 61 15.22 7.98 -7.12
C VAL A 61 15.90 7.91 -8.49
N ASP A 62 16.31 9.05 -9.07
CA ASP A 62 17.04 9.12 -10.33
C ASP A 62 18.36 8.32 -10.32
N GLN A 63 18.91 8.07 -9.13
CA GLN A 63 20.15 7.32 -8.92
C GLN A 63 19.93 5.87 -8.45
N LEU A 64 18.68 5.47 -8.20
CA LEU A 64 18.32 4.10 -7.82
C LEU A 64 18.20 3.19 -9.05
N PRO A 65 18.29 1.85 -8.87
CA PRO A 65 18.01 0.90 -9.94
C PRO A 65 16.62 1.15 -10.53
N LEU A 66 16.50 1.09 -11.85
CA LEU A 66 15.25 1.30 -12.60
C LEU A 66 14.64 2.71 -12.45
N GLN A 67 15.32 3.66 -11.81
CA GLN A 67 14.81 5.02 -11.57
C GLN A 67 13.42 5.02 -10.88
N GLN A 68 13.24 4.07 -9.96
CA GLN A 68 11.99 3.87 -9.24
C GLN A 68 12.27 3.65 -7.75
N VAL A 69 11.26 3.93 -6.93
CA VAL A 69 11.30 3.54 -5.52
C VAL A 69 11.35 2.01 -5.43
N PRO A 70 12.24 1.42 -4.62
CA PRO A 70 12.28 -0.02 -4.42
C PRO A 70 10.94 -0.54 -3.86
N GLU A 71 10.62 -1.80 -4.14
CA GLU A 71 9.38 -2.43 -3.65
C GLU A 71 9.34 -2.39 -2.12
N PHE A 72 8.20 -1.94 -1.57
CA PHE A 72 7.97 -1.98 -0.14
C PHE A 72 7.82 -3.44 0.32
N ALA A 73 8.45 -3.78 1.44
CA ALA A 73 8.27 -5.05 2.11
C ALA A 73 6.79 -5.32 2.38
N ARG A 74 6.35 -6.53 2.05
CA ARG A 74 4.94 -6.93 2.16
C ARG A 74 4.52 -7.09 3.61
N ALA A 75 3.25 -6.82 3.90
CA ALA A 75 2.68 -7.17 5.19
C ALA A 75 2.84 -8.68 5.42
N ASP A 76 3.37 -9.06 6.58
CA ASP A 76 3.41 -10.46 6.99
C ASP A 76 2.03 -10.82 7.53
N LEU A 77 1.24 -11.49 6.69
CA LEU A 77 -0.13 -11.89 7.02
C LEU A 77 -0.20 -13.30 7.61
N GLY A 78 0.94 -14.00 7.71
CA GLY A 78 1.06 -15.41 8.10
C GLY A 78 0.38 -16.39 7.12
N ASP A 79 0.85 -17.64 7.14
CA ASP A 79 0.22 -18.77 6.41
C ASP A 79 -1.04 -19.31 7.11
N GLN A 80 -1.30 -18.88 8.34
CA GLN A 80 -2.43 -19.36 9.12
C GLN A 80 -3.68 -18.59 8.68
N ASN A 81 -4.59 -19.28 7.97
CA ASN A 81 -5.92 -18.81 7.53
C ASN A 81 -6.87 -18.48 8.70
N GLY A 82 -6.43 -17.68 9.68
CA GLY A 82 -7.17 -17.35 10.91
C GLY A 82 -7.62 -18.57 11.72
N SER A 83 -7.16 -19.78 11.40
CA SER A 83 -7.77 -21.04 11.86
C SER A 83 -7.39 -21.40 13.29
N THR A 84 -6.25 -20.86 13.77
CA THR A 84 -5.70 -21.07 15.10
C THR A 84 -5.99 -19.90 16.05
N MET A 85 -6.41 -18.75 15.50
CA MET A 85 -6.69 -17.53 16.25
C MET A 85 -8.19 -17.30 16.34
N ASN A 86 -8.67 -16.73 17.44
CA ASN A 86 -10.02 -16.19 17.42
C ASN A 86 -10.08 -14.95 16.50
N VAL A 87 -11.29 -14.58 16.04
CA VAL A 87 -11.45 -13.52 15.05
C VAL A 87 -10.89 -12.17 15.53
N LYS A 88 -10.98 -11.86 16.83
CA LYS A 88 -10.46 -10.60 17.40
C LYS A 88 -8.94 -10.56 17.41
N GLN A 89 -8.29 -11.69 17.69
CA GLN A 89 -6.84 -11.84 17.59
C GLN A 89 -6.38 -11.73 16.14
N TYR A 90 -7.09 -12.39 15.21
CA TYR A 90 -6.80 -12.31 13.78
C TYR A 90 -6.91 -10.86 13.27
N ILE A 91 -7.95 -10.13 13.65
CA ILE A 91 -8.11 -8.71 13.30
C ILE A 91 -6.96 -7.86 13.85
N SER A 92 -6.60 -8.07 15.12
CA SER A 92 -5.49 -7.33 15.76
C SER A 92 -4.16 -7.60 15.06
N HIS A 93 -3.88 -8.87 14.74
CA HIS A 93 -2.71 -9.28 13.99
C HIS A 93 -2.67 -8.60 12.62
N LEU A 94 -3.76 -8.67 11.84
CA LEU A 94 -3.83 -8.04 10.53
C LEU A 94 -3.56 -6.53 10.57
N ARG A 95 -4.17 -5.81 11.53
CA ARG A 95 -3.92 -4.37 11.70
C ARG A 95 -2.46 -4.07 11.99
N GLN A 96 -1.84 -4.84 12.89
CA GLN A 96 -0.42 -4.70 13.21
C GLN A 96 0.45 -4.99 11.98
N SER A 97 0.15 -6.05 11.23
CA SER A 97 0.88 -6.42 10.03
C SER A 97 0.83 -5.31 8.96
N TYR A 98 -0.34 -4.73 8.70
CA TYR A 98 -0.45 -3.61 7.76
C TYR A 98 0.29 -2.36 8.22
N ARG A 99 0.25 -2.03 9.52
CA ARG A 99 1.01 -0.88 10.06
C ARG A 99 2.51 -1.10 10.01
N SER A 100 2.97 -2.31 10.34
CA SER A 100 4.39 -2.65 10.24
C SER A 100 4.90 -2.65 8.80
N ALA A 101 4.03 -2.90 7.81
CA ALA A 101 4.38 -2.86 6.40
C ALA A 101 4.70 -1.45 5.88
N ILE A 102 4.42 -0.40 6.64
CA ILE A 102 4.80 0.99 6.30
C ILE A 102 5.81 1.57 7.30
N ASP A 103 6.35 0.73 8.19
CA ASP A 103 7.38 1.15 9.14
C ASP A 103 8.69 1.43 8.40
N PRO A 104 9.21 2.68 8.43
CA PRO A 104 10.45 3.03 7.74
C PRO A 104 11.65 2.18 8.16
N GLN A 105 11.70 1.71 9.42
CA GLN A 105 12.78 0.86 9.90
C GLN A 105 12.76 -0.47 9.13
N ARG A 106 11.62 -1.15 9.14
CA ARG A 106 11.42 -2.41 8.42
C ARG A 106 11.68 -2.28 6.92
N GLN A 107 11.29 -1.16 6.32
CA GLN A 107 11.49 -0.91 4.90
C GLN A 107 12.96 -0.69 4.55
N GLY A 108 13.68 0.11 5.33
CA GLY A 108 15.11 0.31 5.15
C GLY A 108 15.89 -0.99 5.31
N ASP A 109 15.57 -1.81 6.32
CA ASP A 109 16.16 -3.13 6.53
C ASP A 109 15.94 -4.05 5.31
N ALA A 110 14.70 -4.14 4.81
CA ALA A 110 14.37 -4.95 3.64
C ALA A 110 15.12 -4.51 2.37
N TRP A 111 15.31 -3.20 2.19
CA TRP A 111 16.07 -2.68 1.05
C TRP A 111 17.58 -2.91 1.17
N LEU A 112 18.10 -3.08 2.38
CA LEU A 112 19.49 -3.44 2.62
C LEU A 112 19.79 -4.92 2.31
N GLU A 113 18.78 -5.79 2.33
CA GLU A 113 18.92 -7.19 1.92
C GLU A 113 19.17 -7.34 0.41
N ASP A 114 18.68 -6.41 -0.41
CA ASP A 114 18.99 -6.35 -1.84
C ASP A 114 20.34 -5.66 -2.07
N SER A 115 21.33 -6.45 -2.51
CA SER A 115 22.70 -5.97 -2.69
C SER A 115 22.86 -4.85 -3.72
N GLU A 116 21.98 -4.75 -4.73
CA GLU A 116 22.06 -3.69 -5.75
C GLU A 116 21.42 -2.40 -5.26
N VAL A 117 20.29 -2.51 -4.57
CA VAL A 117 19.63 -1.38 -3.90
C VAL A 117 20.53 -0.80 -2.80
N ALA A 118 21.11 -1.65 -1.95
CA ALA A 118 22.02 -1.24 -0.88
C ALA A 118 23.25 -0.48 -1.40
N LYS A 119 23.89 -0.96 -2.48
CA LYS A 119 25.01 -0.26 -3.13
C LYS A 119 24.59 1.10 -3.68
N SER A 120 23.37 1.21 -4.17
CA SER A 120 22.84 2.47 -4.72
C SER A 120 22.67 3.50 -3.60
N PHE A 121 22.08 3.14 -2.46
CA PHE A 121 22.01 4.03 -1.30
C PHE A 121 23.38 4.45 -0.78
N GLN A 122 24.36 3.53 -0.73
CA GLN A 122 25.75 3.87 -0.39
C GLN A 122 26.36 4.86 -1.38
N ARG A 123 26.11 4.68 -2.68
CA ARG A 123 26.62 5.56 -3.73
C ARG A 123 26.03 6.96 -3.61
N VAL A 124 24.75 7.11 -3.27
CA VAL A 124 24.06 8.40 -3.09
C VAL A 124 24.31 8.99 -1.69
N ASN A 125 24.94 8.21 -0.80
CA ASN A 125 25.19 8.56 0.61
C ASN A 125 23.92 8.94 1.37
N VAL A 126 22.88 8.12 1.22
CA VAL A 126 21.58 8.29 1.87
C VAL A 126 21.31 7.08 2.76
N ASP A 127 20.83 7.33 3.98
CA ASP A 127 20.35 6.28 4.87
C ASP A 127 19.03 5.69 4.32
N PRO A 128 18.98 4.37 4.02
CA PRO A 128 17.77 3.71 3.52
C PRO A 128 16.53 3.94 4.40
N HIS A 129 16.69 4.02 5.73
CA HIS A 129 15.57 4.23 6.64
C HIS A 129 14.97 5.63 6.51
N ASN A 130 15.83 6.64 6.34
CA ASN A 130 15.37 8.02 6.12
C ASN A 130 14.69 8.15 4.77
N PHE A 131 15.23 7.49 3.73
CA PHE A 131 14.57 7.46 2.44
C PHE A 131 13.24 6.69 2.49
N ALA A 132 13.14 5.60 3.26
CA ALA A 132 11.89 4.87 3.44
C ALA A 132 10.81 5.74 4.09
N ALA A 133 11.18 6.56 5.08
CA ALA A 133 10.27 7.53 5.68
C ALA A 133 9.79 8.57 4.66
N LEU A 134 10.71 9.14 3.87
CA LEU A 134 10.40 10.10 2.82
C LEU A 134 9.49 9.49 1.74
N ALA A 135 9.82 8.29 1.27
CA ALA A 135 9.03 7.56 0.27
C ALA A 135 7.62 7.24 0.80
N THR A 136 7.50 6.83 2.06
CA THR A 136 6.21 6.59 2.73
C THR A 136 5.38 7.86 2.79
N LYS A 137 5.99 8.96 3.25
CA LYS A 137 5.36 10.29 3.35
C LYS A 137 4.79 10.75 2.00
N ILE A 138 5.60 10.69 0.95
CA ILE A 138 5.20 11.09 -0.41
C ILE A 138 4.15 10.15 -0.97
N SER A 139 4.29 8.83 -0.79
CA SER A 139 3.34 7.84 -1.29
C SER A 139 1.96 7.98 -0.64
N LEU A 140 1.91 8.27 0.67
CA LEU A 140 0.66 8.53 1.39
C LEU A 140 0.03 9.85 0.93
N ALA A 141 0.83 10.91 0.72
CA ALA A 141 0.32 12.18 0.21
C ALA A 141 -0.23 12.08 -1.22
N TRP A 142 0.47 11.34 -2.09
CA TRP A 142 0.00 11.00 -3.44
C TRP A 142 -1.32 10.23 -3.41
N SER A 143 -1.38 9.18 -2.60
CA SER A 143 -2.59 8.38 -2.42
C SER A 143 -3.74 9.20 -1.83
N ALA A 144 -3.47 10.09 -0.88
CA ALA A 144 -4.50 10.96 -0.30
C ALA A 144 -5.02 11.98 -1.33
N SER A 145 -4.15 12.51 -2.19
CA SER A 145 -4.52 13.48 -3.22
C SER A 145 -5.44 12.90 -4.30
N THR A 146 -5.26 11.62 -4.62
CA THR A 146 -6.08 10.89 -5.58
C THR A 146 -7.41 10.45 -4.94
N VAL A 147 -7.38 9.90 -3.72
CA VAL A 147 -8.57 9.37 -3.05
C VAL A 147 -9.52 10.47 -2.53
N LYS A 148 -9.02 11.59 -1.97
CA LYS A 148 -9.88 12.67 -1.43
C LYS A 148 -10.75 13.34 -2.50
N GLY A 149 -10.33 13.32 -3.77
CA GLY A 149 -11.12 13.82 -4.89
C GLY A 149 -12.31 12.92 -5.25
N GLU A 150 -12.24 11.63 -4.93
CA GLU A 150 -13.16 10.60 -5.46
C GLU A 150 -13.99 9.91 -4.38
N VAL A 151 -13.49 9.81 -3.13
CA VAL A 151 -14.09 8.97 -2.08
C VAL A 151 -14.40 9.78 -0.82
N PRO A 152 -15.65 9.76 -0.31
CA PRO A 152 -15.98 10.35 0.99
C PRO A 152 -15.38 9.48 2.11
N ILE A 153 -14.16 9.81 2.55
CA ILE A 153 -13.35 9.00 3.49
C ILE A 153 -14.13 8.66 4.77
N LEU A 154 -14.79 9.64 5.40
CA LEU A 154 -15.50 9.42 6.66
C LEU A 154 -16.72 8.49 6.51
N ALA A 155 -17.48 8.64 5.41
CA ALA A 155 -18.62 7.78 5.13
C ALA A 155 -18.15 6.35 4.81
N THR A 156 -17.06 6.22 4.05
CA THR A 156 -16.48 4.92 3.69
C THR A 156 -15.93 4.20 4.92
N GLN A 157 -15.22 4.91 5.83
CA GLN A 157 -14.76 4.35 7.09
C GLN A 157 -15.92 3.84 7.97
N ARG A 158 -17.04 4.58 8.03
CA ARG A 158 -18.22 4.13 8.77
C ARG A 158 -18.79 2.83 8.18
N ARG A 159 -18.96 2.79 6.85
CA ARG A 159 -19.45 1.60 6.14
C ARG A 159 -18.56 0.38 6.36
N LEU A 160 -17.24 0.55 6.29
CA LEU A 160 -16.30 -0.55 6.51
C LEU A 160 -16.34 -1.07 7.96
N ARG A 161 -16.60 -0.19 8.93
CA ARG A 161 -16.79 -0.61 10.33
C ARG A 161 -18.04 -1.47 10.48
N GLU A 162 -19.17 -1.01 9.93
CA GLU A 162 -20.44 -1.76 9.96
C GLU A 162 -20.30 -3.12 9.25
N GLN A 163 -19.63 -3.14 8.09
CA GLN A 163 -19.33 -4.38 7.37
C GLN A 163 -18.43 -5.33 8.19
N LEU A 164 -17.40 -4.79 8.85
CA LEU A 164 -16.51 -5.59 9.68
C LEU A 164 -17.25 -6.17 10.89
N GLU A 165 -18.13 -5.41 11.55
CA GLU A 165 -18.96 -5.88 12.66
C GLU A 165 -19.89 -7.02 12.22
N ALA A 166 -20.54 -6.89 11.07
CA ALA A 166 -21.37 -7.96 10.50
C ALA A 166 -20.55 -9.23 10.20
N LEU A 167 -19.36 -9.09 9.58
CA LEU A 167 -18.48 -10.22 9.28
C LEU A 167 -17.94 -10.90 10.55
N ILE A 168 -17.65 -10.14 11.61
CA ILE A 168 -17.25 -10.68 12.91
C ILE A 168 -18.37 -11.54 13.47
N PHE A 169 -19.60 -10.99 13.51
CA PHE A 169 -20.76 -11.70 14.01
C PHE A 169 -20.95 -13.04 13.29
N ASP A 170 -20.90 -13.00 11.96
CA ASP A 170 -21.02 -14.15 11.06
C ASP A 170 -19.96 -15.25 11.30
N VAL A 171 -18.72 -14.86 11.61
CA VAL A 171 -17.61 -15.78 11.88
C VAL A 171 -17.70 -16.37 13.28
N GLU A 172 -18.21 -15.62 14.25
CA GLU A 172 -18.44 -16.05 15.64
C GLU A 172 -19.71 -16.90 15.78
N HIS A 173 -20.71 -16.70 14.91
CA HIS A 173 -22.00 -17.41 14.91
C HIS A 173 -22.23 -18.10 13.55
N PRO A 174 -21.39 -19.09 13.18
CA PRO A 174 -21.51 -19.74 11.89
C PRO A 174 -22.82 -20.53 11.78
N SER A 175 -23.38 -20.58 10.57
CA SER A 175 -24.48 -21.49 10.25
C SER A 175 -24.04 -22.95 10.49
N PRO A 176 -24.93 -23.85 10.97
CA PRO A 176 -24.61 -25.28 11.13
C PRO A 176 -24.07 -25.95 9.85
N GLU A 177 -24.40 -25.40 8.68
CA GLU A 177 -24.00 -25.92 7.36
C GLU A 177 -22.80 -25.16 6.77
N GLU A 178 -22.12 -24.27 7.53
CA GLU A 178 -20.98 -23.53 7.03
C GLU A 178 -19.84 -24.47 6.62
N SER A 179 -19.48 -24.41 5.33
CA SER A 179 -18.28 -25.08 4.82
C SER A 179 -17.01 -24.32 5.20
N VAL A 180 -15.90 -25.05 5.32
CA VAL A 180 -14.56 -24.45 5.52
C VAL A 180 -14.26 -23.38 4.47
N HIS A 181 -14.66 -23.62 3.21
CA HIS A 181 -14.45 -22.67 2.12
C HIS A 181 -15.21 -21.36 2.31
N GLN A 182 -16.47 -21.41 2.76
CA GLN A 182 -17.25 -20.20 3.06
C GLN A 182 -16.63 -19.40 4.21
N ARG A 183 -16.12 -20.11 5.23
CA ARG A 183 -15.40 -19.48 6.34
C ARG A 183 -14.12 -18.77 5.85
N GLU A 184 -13.32 -19.43 5.02
CA GLU A 184 -12.11 -18.84 4.43
C GLU A 184 -12.43 -17.61 3.57
N GLN A 185 -13.50 -17.66 2.78
CA GLN A 185 -13.98 -16.50 2.03
C GLN A 185 -14.32 -15.33 2.96
N ARG A 186 -15.07 -15.57 4.05
CA ARG A 186 -15.37 -14.51 5.04
C ARG A 186 -14.11 -13.93 5.67
N LEU A 187 -13.14 -14.78 6.03
CA LEU A 187 -11.85 -14.33 6.57
C LEU A 187 -11.03 -13.52 5.55
N SER A 188 -11.13 -13.84 4.25
CA SER A 188 -10.56 -13.01 3.17
C SER A 188 -11.22 -11.64 3.11
N VAL A 189 -12.56 -11.59 3.15
CA VAL A 189 -13.29 -10.30 3.14
C VAL A 189 -12.94 -9.46 4.37
N ILE A 190 -12.80 -10.08 5.55
CA ILE A 190 -12.30 -9.39 6.77
C ILE A 190 -10.91 -8.81 6.52
N ARG A 191 -9.99 -9.60 5.98
CA ARG A 191 -8.61 -9.16 5.68
C ARG A 191 -8.57 -7.94 4.78
N GLU A 192 -9.38 -7.93 3.73
CA GLU A 192 -9.45 -6.83 2.79
C GLU A 192 -10.16 -5.60 3.37
N THR A 193 -11.18 -5.82 4.19
CA THR A 193 -11.90 -4.73 4.89
C THR A 193 -10.96 -4.02 5.84
N ILE A 194 -10.12 -4.76 6.56
CA ILE A 194 -9.08 -4.21 7.44
C ILE A 194 -8.01 -3.48 6.62
N ALA A 195 -7.51 -4.09 5.54
CA ALA A 195 -6.52 -3.45 4.67
C ALA A 195 -6.98 -2.06 4.22
N LEU A 196 -8.22 -1.98 3.72
CA LEU A 196 -8.81 -0.73 3.27
C LEU A 196 -9.06 0.23 4.43
N SER A 197 -9.54 -0.24 5.58
CA SER A 197 -9.76 0.59 6.76
C SER A 197 -8.46 1.22 7.28
N GLU A 198 -7.36 0.44 7.35
CA GLU A 198 -6.05 0.95 7.77
C GLU A 198 -5.51 1.94 6.75
N PHE A 199 -5.60 1.64 5.44
CA PHE A 199 -5.22 2.60 4.39
C PHE A 199 -5.98 3.93 4.50
N LEU A 200 -7.31 3.89 4.67
CA LEU A 200 -8.12 5.10 4.87
C LEU A 200 -7.74 5.87 6.14
N THR A 201 -7.31 5.15 7.19
CA THR A 201 -6.83 5.77 8.43
C THR A 201 -5.54 6.54 8.18
N LEU A 202 -4.60 5.95 7.45
CA LEU A 202 -3.32 6.57 7.12
C LEU A 202 -3.48 7.82 6.24
N ILE A 203 -4.23 7.73 5.14
CA ILE A 203 -4.42 8.89 4.25
C ILE A 203 -5.22 10.03 4.90
N LYS A 204 -6.04 9.73 5.93
CA LYS A 204 -6.77 10.74 6.69
C LYS A 204 -5.84 11.58 7.56
N GLU A 205 -4.70 11.02 7.99
CA GLU A 205 -3.70 11.71 8.78
C GLU A 205 -2.76 12.61 7.94
N VAL A 206 -2.85 12.54 6.60
CA VAL A 206 -2.05 13.37 5.71
C VAL A 206 -2.46 14.85 5.80
N PRO A 207 -1.52 15.77 6.12
CA PRO A 207 -1.79 17.22 6.14
C PRO A 207 -2.24 17.76 4.79
N GLU A 208 -3.14 18.75 4.79
CA GLU A 208 -3.69 19.33 3.55
C GLU A 208 -2.63 20.02 2.70
N GLU A 209 -1.62 20.61 3.32
CA GLU A 209 -0.49 21.27 2.65
C GLU A 209 0.28 20.29 1.76
N SER A 210 0.39 19.03 2.20
CA SER A 210 1.03 17.96 1.42
C SER A 210 0.29 17.70 0.11
N LEU A 211 -1.05 17.83 0.11
CA LEU A 211 -1.87 17.55 -1.06
C LEU A 211 -1.60 18.57 -2.16
N ALA A 212 -1.51 19.85 -1.82
CA ALA A 212 -1.24 20.92 -2.78
C ALA A 212 0.12 20.75 -3.46
N VAL A 213 1.16 20.46 -2.67
CA VAL A 213 2.53 20.24 -3.17
C VAL A 213 2.59 19.03 -4.12
N VAL A 214 1.92 17.95 -3.75
CA VAL A 214 1.91 16.70 -4.52
C VAL A 214 1.06 16.81 -5.78
N GLN A 215 -0.10 17.47 -5.73
CA GLN A 215 -0.93 17.73 -6.91
C GLN A 215 -0.19 18.57 -7.95
N ALA A 216 0.55 19.60 -7.51
CA ALA A 216 1.36 20.44 -8.39
C ALA A 216 2.51 19.68 -9.09
N ASN A 217 2.90 18.51 -8.56
CA ASN A 217 3.99 17.68 -9.08
C ASN A 217 3.50 16.32 -9.62
N SER A 218 2.21 16.19 -9.90
CA SER A 218 1.55 14.92 -10.18
C SER A 218 2.12 14.16 -11.38
N ASP A 219 2.33 14.84 -12.49
CA ASP A 219 2.92 14.27 -13.71
C ASP A 219 4.29 13.63 -13.45
N VAL A 220 5.08 14.25 -12.57
CA VAL A 220 6.41 13.75 -12.23
C VAL A 220 6.33 12.57 -11.27
N LEU A 221 5.47 12.65 -10.26
CA LEU A 221 5.32 11.57 -9.28
C LEU A 221 4.76 10.29 -9.89
N GLN A 222 3.96 10.37 -10.95
CA GLN A 222 3.45 9.21 -11.68
C GLN A 222 4.57 8.38 -12.32
N HIS A 223 5.74 8.97 -12.61
CA HIS A 223 6.88 8.27 -13.17
C HIS A 223 7.67 7.49 -12.11
N TYR A 224 7.81 8.07 -10.91
CA TYR A 224 8.65 7.54 -9.84
C TYR A 224 7.93 6.60 -8.89
N LEU A 225 6.62 6.79 -8.73
CA LEU A 225 5.79 5.93 -7.89
C LEU A 225 5.21 4.77 -8.71
N PRO A 226 5.14 3.57 -8.14
CA PRO A 226 4.50 2.45 -8.82
C PRO A 226 3.06 2.80 -9.19
N GLN A 227 2.67 2.53 -10.45
CA GLN A 227 1.30 2.76 -10.92
C GLN A 227 0.33 1.86 -10.17
N ALA A 228 -0.24 2.38 -9.09
CA ALA A 228 -1.22 1.66 -8.32
C ALA A 228 -2.55 1.67 -9.08
N SER A 229 -3.03 0.49 -9.49
CA SER A 229 -4.37 0.29 -10.09
C SER A 229 -5.51 0.49 -9.07
N LEU A 230 -5.37 1.44 -8.16
CA LEU A 230 -6.31 1.70 -7.05
C LEU A 230 -7.69 2.12 -7.59
N GLN A 231 -7.75 2.94 -8.65
CA GLN A 231 -9.00 3.38 -9.29
C GLN A 231 -9.92 2.21 -9.66
N ASN A 232 -9.40 1.22 -10.39
CA ASN A 232 -10.17 0.04 -10.80
C ASN A 232 -10.63 -0.85 -9.62
N ARG A 233 -10.02 -0.73 -8.44
CA ARG A 233 -10.37 -1.52 -7.25
C ARG A 233 -11.38 -0.82 -6.35
N PHE A 234 -11.36 0.51 -6.27
CA PHE A 234 -12.34 1.30 -5.52
C PHE A 234 -13.71 1.32 -6.22
N GLU A 235 -13.74 1.61 -7.52
CA GLU A 235 -14.99 1.71 -8.30
C GLU A 235 -15.74 0.37 -8.34
N LYS A 236 -15.03 -0.72 -8.64
CA LYS A 236 -15.61 -2.06 -8.76
C LYS A 236 -16.29 -2.55 -7.47
N ARG A 237 -15.88 -2.02 -6.31
CA ARG A 237 -16.44 -2.38 -4.98
C ARG A 237 -17.62 -1.51 -4.56
N HIS A 238 -17.65 -0.25 -5.03
CA HIS A 238 -18.78 0.64 -4.80
C HIS A 238 -20.03 0.14 -5.55
N GLU A 239 -19.84 -0.42 -6.74
CA GLU A 239 -20.90 -1.01 -7.55
C GLU A 239 -21.32 -2.42 -7.08
N SER A 240 -20.39 -3.23 -6.55
CA SER A 240 -20.66 -4.63 -6.20
C SER A 240 -21.19 -4.83 -4.77
N SER A 241 -21.56 -3.78 -4.05
CA SER A 241 -22.18 -3.95 -2.74
C SER A 241 -23.65 -4.31 -2.91
N PRO A 242 -24.10 -5.51 -2.47
CA PRO A 242 -25.50 -5.88 -2.57
C PRO A 242 -26.30 -4.91 -1.70
N SER A 243 -27.28 -4.26 -2.34
CA SER A 243 -28.37 -3.56 -1.68
C SER A 243 -28.89 -4.43 -0.54
N VAL A 244 -28.91 -3.88 0.68
CA VAL A 244 -29.54 -4.44 1.86
C VAL A 244 -30.90 -5.01 1.45
N ILE A 245 -31.06 -6.33 1.51
CA ILE A 245 -32.35 -6.98 1.30
C ILE A 245 -33.23 -6.55 2.47
N HIS A 246 -34.12 -5.60 2.24
CA HIS A 246 -35.23 -5.33 3.15
C HIS A 246 -36.14 -6.55 3.15
N VAL A 247 -36.00 -7.41 4.17
CA VAL A 247 -37.03 -8.39 4.50
C VAL A 247 -38.16 -7.63 5.19
N GLY A 248 -39.12 -7.16 4.40
CA GLY A 248 -40.38 -6.67 4.92
C GLY A 248 -41.13 -7.84 5.53
N HIS A 249 -41.34 -7.80 6.85
CA HIS A 249 -42.34 -8.66 7.49
C HIS A 249 -43.72 -8.20 7.01
N SER A 250 -44.33 -8.97 6.12
CA SER A 250 -45.78 -8.90 5.89
C SER A 250 -46.45 -9.57 7.09
N SER A 251 -47.06 -8.75 7.95
CA SER A 251 -48.00 -9.23 8.96
C SER A 251 -49.38 -9.34 8.32
N GLU A 252 -49.94 -10.55 8.27
CA GLU A 252 -51.39 -10.77 8.22
C GLU A 252 -51.95 -10.80 9.66
#